data_AF-A0A2M7H858-F1
#
_entry.id   AF-A0A2M7H858-F1
#
_cell.length_a   1.000
_cell.length_b   1.000
_cell.length_c   1.000
_cell.angle_alpha   90.00
_cell.angle_beta   90.00
_cell.angle_gamma   90.00
#
_symmetry.space_group_name_H-M   'P 1'
#
loop_
_entity.id
_entity.type
_entity.pdbx_description
1 polymer ?
#
loop_
_entity_poly.entity_id
_entity_poly.type
_entity_poly.pdbx_seq_one_letter_code
_entity_poly.pdbx_strand_id
1 'polypeptide(L)'
;MTNKLANYLENLKNCLRIDSAAKDETIREISTHLEDSSQELKEGGLNEEEALRIATLKFGSVQSIAQEICEVHNQGSWWEAFFAALPHFLVATLFVSYYWQNTTCLLLVLIATTCVVIYGWRHNQPVWLFPWLGYYLLPVIVTGILLIYLPQGWTWLAALVYIPLALFIVAYIVRQTTNRDWLYTLLMLVPILVVFIWLTSSSTGGQLLPISAQLQENTLLLAGSFIILALATIAFIRAKQRWHKAVALLISASLILFSLALTNRANIGLGAGTILILSLLILVIPAWMQLKPQPR
;
A
#
# COMPACT_ATOMS: atom_id res chain seq x y z
N MET A 1 -1.54 34.42 25.24
CA MET A 1 -0.45 35.17 24.58
C MET A 1 0.29 34.26 23.62
N THR A 2 0.99 33.22 24.09
CA THR A 2 1.43 32.04 23.31
C THR A 2 0.29 31.08 22.92
N ASN A 3 -0.80 31.06 23.69
CA ASN A 3 -1.91 30.11 23.49
C ASN A 3 -2.62 30.14 22.13
N LYS A 4 -2.72 31.27 21.41
CA LYS A 4 -3.42 31.30 20.10
C LYS A 4 -2.55 30.73 18.98
N LEU A 5 -1.27 31.09 18.94
CA LEU A 5 -0.30 30.50 18.02
C LEU A 5 -0.08 29.02 18.36
N ALA A 6 0.09 28.69 19.64
CA ALA A 6 0.20 27.31 20.10
C ALA A 6 -1.02 26.48 19.70
N ASN A 7 -2.25 27.00 19.90
CA ASN A 7 -3.47 26.32 19.45
C ASN A 7 -3.53 26.17 17.92
N TYR A 8 -3.10 27.18 17.15
CA TYR A 8 -3.05 27.09 15.69
C TYR A 8 -2.06 26.01 15.23
N LEU A 9 -0.84 26.03 15.76
CA LEU A 9 0.21 25.06 15.45
C LEU A 9 -0.15 23.65 15.94
N GLU A 10 -0.81 23.51 17.09
CA GLU A 10 -1.29 22.23 17.60
C GLU A 10 -2.42 21.67 16.74
N ASN A 11 -3.37 22.50 16.33
CA ASN A 11 -4.40 22.10 15.37
C ASN A 11 -3.80 21.71 14.01
N LEU A 12 -2.81 22.47 13.53
CA LEU A 12 -2.08 22.15 12.31
C LEU A 12 -1.33 20.83 12.43
N LYS A 13 -0.64 20.62 13.55
CA LYS A 13 0.00 19.35 13.89
C LYS A 13 -1.04 18.23 13.87
N ASN A 14 -2.20 18.41 14.47
CA ASN A 14 -3.24 17.37 14.47
C ASN A 14 -3.80 17.06 13.08
N CYS A 15 -3.81 18.03 12.16
CA CYS A 15 -4.24 17.83 10.77
C CYS A 15 -3.15 17.27 9.84
N LEU A 16 -1.86 17.45 10.16
CA LEU A 16 -0.74 16.96 9.34
C LEU A 16 -0.62 15.44 9.40
N ARG A 17 -0.82 14.80 8.24
CA ARG A 17 -0.68 13.36 8.00
C ARG A 17 0.62 13.04 7.28
N ILE A 18 1.74 13.45 7.87
CA ILE A 18 3.10 13.17 7.41
C ILE A 18 3.89 12.45 8.51
N ASP A 19 5.05 11.91 8.17
CA ASP A 19 6.00 11.29 9.11
C ASP A 19 6.25 12.18 10.33
N SER A 20 6.46 11.60 11.52
CA SER A 20 6.58 12.37 12.77
C SER A 20 7.78 13.32 12.79
N ALA A 21 8.91 12.93 12.19
CA ALA A 21 10.08 13.78 12.11
C ALA A 21 9.84 14.95 11.14
N ALA A 22 9.29 14.67 9.96
CA ALA A 22 8.90 15.70 8.99
C ALA A 22 7.83 16.65 9.56
N LYS A 23 6.92 16.12 10.39
CA LYS A 23 5.87 16.88 11.06
C LYS A 23 6.43 17.91 12.04
N ASP A 24 7.36 17.50 12.90
CA ASP A 24 7.96 18.40 13.88
C ASP A 24 8.86 19.45 13.21
N GLU A 25 9.58 19.07 12.15
CA GLU A 25 10.36 20.00 11.33
C GLU A 25 9.47 21.05 10.63
N THR A 26 8.39 20.60 10.00
CA THR A 26 7.44 21.49 9.32
C THR A 26 6.77 22.46 10.29
N ILE A 27 6.35 21.98 11.47
CA ILE A 27 5.77 22.85 12.50
C ILE A 27 6.80 23.88 12.99
N ARG A 28 8.06 23.49 13.13
CA ARG A 28 9.14 24.42 13.51
C ARG A 28 9.36 25.50 12.45
N GLU A 29 9.46 25.11 11.18
CA GLU A 29 9.62 26.03 10.05
C GLU A 29 8.46 27.04 9.97
N ILE A 30 7.22 26.56 10.12
CA ILE A 30 6.03 27.42 10.10
C ILE A 30 5.98 28.34 11.32
N SER A 31 6.39 27.87 12.50
CA SER A 31 6.49 28.72 13.70
C SER A 31 7.45 29.88 13.46
N THR A 32 8.64 29.59 12.92
CA THR A 32 9.64 30.61 12.59
C THR A 32 9.11 31.61 11.57
N HIS A 33 8.50 31.14 10.48
CA HIS A 33 7.95 32.05 9.46
C HIS A 33 6.81 32.94 10.00
N LEU A 34 5.95 32.40 10.88
CA LEU A 34 4.88 33.17 11.51
C LEU A 34 5.42 34.18 12.53
N GLU A 35 6.46 33.82 13.28
CA GLU A 35 7.15 34.72 14.20
C GLU A 35 7.83 35.86 13.45
N ASP A 36 8.55 35.56 12.36
CA ASP A 36 9.20 36.56 11.50
C ASP A 36 8.17 37.52 10.88
N SER A 37 7.09 36.98 10.31
CA SER A 37 5.99 37.79 9.76
C SER A 37 5.29 38.64 10.84
N SER A 38 5.14 38.12 12.06
CA SER A 38 4.57 38.90 13.16
C SER A 38 5.51 40.02 13.60
N GLN A 39 6.82 39.80 13.55
CA GLN A 39 7.82 40.78 13.93
C GLN A 39 7.88 41.94 12.92
N GLU A 40 7.83 41.66 11.62
CA GLU A 40 7.73 42.69 10.57
C GLU A 40 6.47 43.55 10.74
N LEU A 41 5.33 42.93 11.08
CA LEU A 41 4.07 43.65 11.32
C LEU A 41 4.13 44.54 12.58
N LYS A 42 4.84 44.10 13.63
CA LYS A 42 5.10 44.92 14.82
C LYS A 42 5.98 46.12 14.50
N GLU A 43 7.02 45.93 13.70
CA GLU A 43 7.91 47.01 13.23
C GLU A 43 7.15 48.02 12.36
N GLY A 44 6.10 47.56 11.65
CA GLY A 44 5.12 48.41 10.96
C GLY A 44 4.13 49.16 11.87
N GLY A 45 4.25 49.06 13.20
CA GLY A 45 3.46 49.80 14.17
C GLY A 45 2.21 49.09 14.68
N LEU A 46 2.00 47.81 14.33
CA LEU A 46 0.90 47.01 14.88
C LEU A 46 1.24 46.53 16.29
N ASN A 47 0.20 46.41 17.13
CA ASN A 47 0.35 45.76 18.42
C ASN A 47 0.62 44.25 18.23
N GLU A 48 1.20 43.62 19.24
CA GLU A 48 1.59 42.22 19.20
C GLU A 48 0.44 41.25 18.87
N GLU A 49 -0.75 41.47 19.42
CA GLU A 49 -1.90 40.59 19.19
C GLU A 49 -2.45 40.72 17.77
N GLU A 50 -2.47 41.94 17.26
CA GLU A 50 -2.99 42.27 15.93
C GLU A 50 -2.01 41.82 14.84
N ALA A 51 -0.70 41.98 15.08
CA ALA A 51 0.35 41.45 14.20
C ALA A 51 0.26 39.93 14.07
N LEU A 52 0.13 39.20 15.18
CA LEU A 52 0.04 37.73 15.19
C LEU A 52 -1.28 37.25 14.55
N ARG A 53 -2.38 37.96 14.80
CA ARG A 53 -3.69 37.68 14.20
C ARG A 53 -3.66 37.87 12.69
N ILE A 54 -3.05 38.95 12.21
CA ILE A 54 -2.91 39.22 10.78
C ILE A 54 -1.94 38.23 10.13
N ALA A 55 -0.83 37.88 10.79
CA ALA A 55 0.11 36.87 10.29
C ALA A 55 -0.57 35.51 10.10
N THR A 56 -1.33 35.03 11.09
CA THR A 56 -2.08 33.77 10.99
C THR A 56 -3.22 33.81 9.95
N LEU A 57 -3.94 34.93 9.84
CA LEU A 57 -4.95 35.14 8.79
C LEU A 57 -4.36 35.14 7.38
N LYS A 58 -3.19 35.78 7.21
CA LYS A 58 -2.47 35.87 5.94
C LYS A 58 -1.88 34.51 5.53
N PHE A 59 -1.48 33.70 6.51
CA PHE A 59 -0.99 32.33 6.29
C PHE A 59 -2.10 31.37 5.85
N GLY A 60 -3.34 31.61 6.31
CA GLY A 60 -4.52 30.88 5.84
C GLY A 60 -5.07 29.86 6.84
N SER A 61 -6.11 29.14 6.42
CA SER A 61 -6.79 28.19 7.30
C SER A 61 -5.94 26.95 7.54
N VAL A 62 -5.99 26.42 8.77
CA VAL A 62 -5.27 25.21 9.19
C VAL A 62 -5.50 24.05 8.22
N GLN A 63 -6.72 23.89 7.73
CA GLN A 63 -7.10 22.80 6.82
C GLN A 63 -6.49 22.96 5.43
N SER A 64 -6.50 24.17 4.86
CA SER A 64 -5.92 24.42 3.54
C SER A 64 -4.41 24.21 3.55
N ILE A 65 -3.74 24.72 4.57
CA ILE A 65 -2.28 24.63 4.71
C ILE A 65 -1.85 23.21 5.03
N ALA A 66 -2.55 22.52 5.94
CA ALA A 66 -2.30 21.11 6.19
C ALA A 66 -2.44 20.28 4.91
N GLN A 67 -3.45 20.58 4.07
CA GLN A 67 -3.66 19.90 2.80
C GLN A 67 -2.52 20.16 1.82
N GLU A 68 -2.10 21.41 1.63
CA GLU A 68 -1.04 21.78 0.69
C GLU A 68 0.31 21.19 1.09
N ILE A 69 0.67 21.27 2.38
CA ILE A 69 1.87 20.63 2.92
C ILE A 69 1.80 19.11 2.74
N CYS A 70 0.65 18.51 3.04
CA CYS A 70 0.43 17.09 2.81
C CYS A 70 0.53 16.74 1.32
N GLU A 71 0.07 17.59 0.39
CA GLU A 71 0.15 17.34 -1.05
C GLU A 71 1.59 17.38 -1.58
N VAL A 72 2.41 18.29 -1.05
CA VAL A 72 3.83 18.37 -1.38
C VAL A 72 4.59 17.17 -0.81
N HIS A 73 4.31 16.78 0.43
CA HIS A 73 4.99 15.65 1.08
C HIS A 73 4.46 14.27 0.68
N ASN A 74 3.21 14.14 0.22
CA ASN A 74 2.64 12.85 -0.17
C ASN A 74 3.00 12.40 -1.59
N GLN A 75 3.69 13.24 -2.37
CA GLN A 75 4.21 12.87 -3.67
C GLN A 75 5.56 12.17 -3.51
N GLY A 76 5.58 10.85 -3.70
CA GLY A 76 6.83 10.11 -3.67
C GLY A 76 7.75 10.49 -4.82
N SER A 77 9.05 10.38 -4.57
CA SER A 77 10.08 10.59 -5.56
C SER A 77 10.01 9.51 -6.66
N TRP A 78 10.58 9.81 -7.82
CA TRP A 78 10.70 8.84 -8.91
C TRP A 78 11.50 7.59 -8.49
N TRP A 79 12.48 7.75 -7.60
CA TRP A 79 13.23 6.64 -7.04
C TRP A 79 12.33 5.72 -6.21
N GLU A 80 11.49 6.29 -5.34
CA GLU A 80 10.54 5.49 -4.55
C GLU A 80 9.52 4.78 -5.45
N ALA A 81 9.02 5.45 -6.48
CA ALA A 81 8.10 4.85 -7.44
C ALA A 81 8.73 3.65 -8.17
N PHE A 82 9.99 3.80 -8.59
CA PHE A 82 10.73 2.73 -9.25
C PHE A 82 10.98 1.54 -8.31
N PHE A 83 11.49 1.77 -7.10
CA PHE A 83 11.76 0.71 -6.13
C PHE A 83 10.50 -0.02 -5.67
N ALA A 84 9.38 0.68 -5.59
CA ALA A 84 8.09 0.08 -5.23
C ALA A 84 7.50 -0.79 -6.35
N ALA A 85 7.75 -0.41 -7.62
CA ALA A 85 7.29 -1.16 -8.78
C ALA A 85 8.19 -2.38 -9.09
N LEU A 86 9.45 -2.33 -8.65
CA LEU A 86 10.46 -3.37 -8.89
C LEU A 86 10.02 -4.81 -8.56
N PRO A 87 9.37 -5.14 -7.43
CA PRO A 87 8.97 -6.51 -7.16
C PRO A 87 7.92 -7.03 -8.15
N HIS A 88 7.06 -6.15 -8.69
CA HIS A 88 6.12 -6.51 -9.75
C HIS A 88 6.84 -6.83 -11.07
N PHE A 89 7.83 -6.02 -11.44
CA PHE A 89 8.65 -6.29 -12.61
C PHE A 89 9.42 -7.61 -12.47
N LEU A 90 10.02 -7.87 -11.30
CA LEU A 90 10.72 -9.14 -11.03
C LEU A 90 9.80 -10.34 -11.24
N VAL A 91 8.59 -10.29 -10.69
CA VAL A 91 7.62 -11.38 -10.85
C VAL A 91 7.13 -11.51 -12.29
N ALA A 92 6.86 -10.40 -12.99
CA ALA A 92 6.51 -10.43 -14.40
C ALA A 92 7.62 -11.07 -15.25
N THR A 93 8.89 -10.72 -15.01
CA THR A 93 10.04 -11.29 -15.69
C THR A 93 10.19 -12.79 -15.41
N LEU A 94 9.99 -13.24 -14.16
CA LEU A 94 10.01 -14.67 -13.82
C LEU A 94 9.01 -15.48 -14.66
N PHE A 95 7.82 -14.93 -14.89
CA PHE A 95 6.80 -15.58 -15.70
C PHE A 95 7.14 -15.55 -17.19
N VAL A 96 7.50 -14.39 -17.75
CA VAL A 96 7.84 -14.25 -19.18
C VAL A 96 9.05 -15.11 -19.57
N SER A 97 10.06 -15.18 -18.70
CA SER A 97 11.28 -15.97 -18.95
C SER A 97 11.14 -17.45 -18.60
N TYR A 98 9.97 -17.90 -18.15
CA TYR A 98 9.74 -19.28 -17.65
C TYR A 98 10.64 -19.72 -16.48
N TYR A 99 11.41 -18.80 -15.89
CA TYR A 99 12.29 -19.09 -14.76
C TYR A 99 11.54 -19.42 -13.47
N TRP A 100 10.23 -19.21 -13.43
CA TRP A 100 9.37 -19.70 -12.35
C TRP A 100 9.44 -21.24 -12.16
N GLN A 101 9.84 -22.00 -13.18
CA GLN A 101 10.03 -23.45 -13.07
C GLN A 101 11.34 -23.83 -12.36
N ASN A 102 12.30 -22.89 -12.27
CA ASN A 102 13.59 -23.13 -11.67
C ASN A 102 13.58 -22.78 -10.17
N THR A 103 13.67 -23.81 -9.32
CA THR A 103 13.69 -23.67 -7.86
C THR A 103 14.82 -22.76 -7.36
N THR A 104 16.00 -22.80 -7.98
CA THR A 104 17.13 -21.94 -7.63
C THR A 104 16.82 -20.48 -7.91
N CYS A 105 16.16 -20.18 -9.04
CA CYS A 105 15.77 -18.82 -9.38
C CYS A 105 14.73 -18.27 -8.39
N LEU A 106 13.71 -19.08 -8.06
CA LEU A 106 12.72 -18.71 -7.04
C LEU A 106 13.35 -18.46 -5.68
N LEU A 107 14.30 -19.30 -5.26
CA LEU A 107 15.01 -19.13 -3.99
C LEU A 107 15.83 -17.83 -3.96
N LEU A 108 16.55 -17.52 -5.05
CA LEU A 108 17.31 -16.26 -5.16
C LEU A 108 16.40 -15.04 -5.06
N VAL A 109 15.24 -15.05 -5.74
CA VAL A 109 14.27 -13.95 -5.67
C VAL A 109 13.67 -13.82 -4.26
N LEU A 110 13.40 -14.94 -3.60
CA LEU A 110 12.92 -14.93 -2.22
C LEU A 110 13.96 -14.35 -1.25
N ILE A 111 15.23 -14.75 -1.38
CA ILE A 111 16.33 -14.20 -0.58
C ILE A 111 16.46 -12.69 -0.85
N ALA A 112 16.48 -12.27 -2.12
CA ALA A 112 16.56 -10.86 -2.48
C ALA A 112 15.40 -10.03 -1.89
N THR A 113 14.17 -10.53 -2.02
CA THR A 113 12.96 -9.90 -1.44
C THR A 113 13.07 -9.79 0.08
N THR A 114 13.55 -10.84 0.75
CA THR A 114 13.75 -10.85 2.21
C THR A 114 14.79 -9.82 2.64
N CYS A 115 15.92 -9.74 1.94
CA CYS A 115 16.97 -8.74 2.20
C CYS A 115 16.44 -7.31 2.04
N VAL A 116 15.68 -7.03 0.98
CA VAL A 116 15.07 -5.73 0.74
C VAL A 116 14.05 -5.37 1.82
N VAL A 117 13.23 -6.34 2.25
CA VAL A 117 12.26 -6.13 3.33
C VAL A 117 12.97 -5.82 4.65
N ILE A 118 13.99 -6.58 5.02
CA ILE A 118 14.78 -6.33 6.25
C ILE A 118 15.44 -4.94 6.18
N TYR A 119 16.02 -4.59 5.03
CA TYR A 119 16.67 -3.30 4.83
C TYR A 119 15.67 -2.13 4.96
N GLY A 120 14.53 -2.20 4.29
CA GLY A 120 13.49 -1.17 4.35
C GLY A 120 12.83 -1.10 5.73
N TRP A 121 12.68 -2.22 6.43
CA TRP A 121 12.16 -2.25 7.79
C TRP A 121 13.07 -1.52 8.77
N ARG A 122 14.41 -1.62 8.58
CA ARG A 122 15.40 -0.89 9.40
C ARG A 122 15.45 0.62 9.09
N HIS A 123 15.06 1.05 7.89
CA HIS A 123 15.11 2.44 7.44
C HIS A 123 13.74 3.15 7.54
N ASN A 124 13.08 3.07 8.70
CA ASN A 124 11.81 3.78 8.98
C ASN A 124 10.65 3.48 8.01
N GLN A 125 10.63 2.27 7.42
CA GLN A 125 9.52 1.77 6.59
C GLN A 125 9.16 2.74 5.45
N PRO A 126 10.06 2.97 4.49
CA PRO A 126 9.81 3.90 3.40
C PRO A 126 8.64 3.42 2.53
N VAL A 127 7.99 4.33 1.81
CA VAL A 127 6.77 4.04 1.04
C VAL A 127 6.97 2.91 0.02
N TRP A 128 8.17 2.78 -0.54
CA TRP A 128 8.47 1.73 -1.51
C TRP A 128 8.50 0.32 -0.91
N LEU A 129 8.55 0.16 0.41
CA LEU A 129 8.60 -1.14 1.09
C LEU A 129 7.27 -1.92 1.01
N PHE A 130 6.13 -1.23 0.91
CA PHE A 130 4.82 -1.86 1.06
C PHE A 130 4.50 -2.93 -0.01
N PRO A 131 4.78 -2.73 -1.30
CA PRO A 131 4.67 -3.80 -2.29
C PRO A 131 5.54 -5.02 -1.95
N TRP A 132 6.78 -4.82 -1.51
CA TRP A 132 7.70 -5.90 -1.14
C TRP A 132 7.18 -6.74 0.03
N LEU A 133 6.54 -6.11 1.02
CA LEU A 133 5.86 -6.82 2.10
C LEU A 133 4.76 -7.76 1.58
N GLY A 134 4.01 -7.32 0.56
CA GLY A 134 3.02 -8.15 -0.12
C GLY A 134 3.63 -9.43 -0.70
N TYR A 135 4.73 -9.30 -1.43
CA TYR A 135 5.45 -10.45 -2.00
C TYR A 135 6.15 -11.32 -0.96
N TYR A 136 6.67 -10.72 0.11
CA TYR A 136 7.28 -11.46 1.22
C TYR A 136 6.27 -12.34 1.98
N LEU A 137 4.99 -11.94 2.01
CA LEU A 137 3.92 -12.73 2.61
C LEU A 137 3.43 -13.88 1.73
N LEU A 138 3.68 -13.87 0.42
CA LEU A 138 3.25 -14.95 -0.48
C LEU A 138 3.80 -16.33 -0.07
N PRO A 139 5.10 -16.53 0.21
CA PRO A 139 5.62 -17.79 0.72
C PRO A 139 4.95 -18.27 2.01
N VAL A 140 4.60 -17.34 2.91
CA VAL A 140 3.88 -17.66 4.16
C VAL A 140 2.48 -18.20 3.83
N ILE A 141 1.80 -17.60 2.87
CA ILE A 141 0.48 -18.06 2.42
C ILE A 141 0.58 -19.43 1.72
N VAL A 142 1.52 -19.57 0.78
CA VAL A 142 1.75 -20.81 0.03
C VAL A 142 2.09 -21.96 0.96
N THR A 143 2.97 -21.74 1.94
CA THR A 143 3.31 -22.75 2.95
C THR A 143 2.09 -23.14 3.79
N GLY A 144 1.23 -22.16 4.11
CA GLY A 144 -0.06 -22.38 4.76
C GLY A 144 -0.99 -23.32 3.97
N ILE A 145 -1.06 -23.14 2.65
CA ILE A 145 -1.83 -24.01 1.76
C ILE A 145 -1.19 -25.41 1.67
N LEU A 146 0.15 -25.48 1.55
CA LEU A 146 0.88 -26.75 1.46
C LEU A 146 0.74 -27.62 2.71
N LEU A 147 0.53 -27.02 3.89
CA LEU A 147 0.26 -27.76 5.12
C LEU A 147 -0.98 -28.67 5.02
N ILE A 148 -1.98 -28.32 4.19
CA ILE A 148 -3.17 -29.15 3.98
C ILE A 148 -2.81 -30.50 3.33
N TYR A 149 -1.71 -30.52 2.56
CA TYR A 149 -1.24 -31.69 1.83
C TYR A 149 -0.24 -32.55 2.63
N LEU A 150 0.09 -32.19 3.87
CA LEU A 150 0.96 -33.00 4.72
C LEU A 150 0.29 -34.32 5.13
N PRO A 151 1.07 -35.39 5.40
CA PRO A 151 0.55 -36.62 5.97
C PRO A 151 -0.20 -36.37 7.28
N GLN A 152 -1.36 -37.02 7.44
CA GLN A 152 -2.40 -36.71 8.44
C GLN A 152 -1.92 -36.62 9.90
N GLY A 153 -0.82 -37.28 10.26
CA GLY A 153 -0.23 -37.21 11.61
C GLY A 153 0.59 -35.94 11.89
N TRP A 154 1.23 -35.36 10.87
CA TRP A 154 2.08 -34.17 11.02
C TRP A 154 1.32 -32.87 10.78
N THR A 155 0.22 -32.91 10.03
CA THR A 155 -0.58 -31.73 9.67
C THR A 155 -1.09 -30.99 10.90
N TRP A 156 -1.61 -31.69 11.90
CA TRP A 156 -2.15 -31.05 13.11
C TRP A 156 -1.07 -30.35 13.94
N LEU A 157 0.08 -31.00 14.12
CA LEU A 157 1.22 -30.42 14.85
C LEU A 157 1.79 -29.21 14.10
N ALA A 158 2.01 -29.36 12.80
CA ALA A 158 2.54 -28.29 11.97
C ALA A 158 1.55 -27.12 11.88
N ALA A 159 0.25 -27.37 11.75
CA ALA A 159 -0.79 -26.34 11.75
C ALA A 159 -0.88 -25.61 13.10
N LEU A 160 -0.82 -26.34 14.22
CA LEU A 160 -0.92 -25.76 15.56
C LEU A 160 0.24 -24.81 15.87
N VAL A 161 1.43 -25.07 15.33
CA VAL A 161 2.59 -24.17 15.47
C VAL A 161 2.58 -23.06 14.40
N TYR A 162 2.28 -23.42 13.15
CA TYR A 162 2.41 -22.51 12.02
C TYR A 162 1.33 -21.43 11.98
N ILE A 163 0.06 -21.80 12.20
CA ILE A 163 -1.07 -20.88 12.14
C ILE A 163 -0.91 -19.71 13.11
N PRO A 164 -0.65 -19.91 14.42
CA PRO A 164 -0.50 -18.77 15.33
C PRO A 164 0.72 -17.92 14.99
N LEU A 165 1.83 -18.52 14.54
CA LEU A 165 3.02 -17.78 14.13
C LEU A 165 2.75 -16.92 12.87
N ALA A 166 2.13 -17.50 11.85
CA ALA A 166 1.77 -16.80 10.63
C ALA A 166 0.76 -15.68 10.91
N LEU A 167 -0.26 -15.95 11.73
CA LEU A 167 -1.23 -14.93 12.16
C LEU A 167 -0.57 -13.81 12.94
N PHE A 168 0.37 -14.11 13.83
CA PHE A 168 1.11 -13.11 14.58
C PHE A 168 1.93 -12.21 13.63
N ILE A 169 2.66 -12.79 12.69
CA ILE A 169 3.46 -12.03 11.70
C ILE A 169 2.56 -11.15 10.83
N VAL A 170 1.46 -11.70 10.30
CA VAL A 170 0.51 -10.95 9.46
C VAL A 170 -0.15 -9.85 10.27
N ALA A 171 -0.64 -10.13 11.47
CA ALA A 171 -1.28 -9.14 12.32
C ALA A 171 -0.31 -8.02 12.72
N TYR A 172 0.95 -8.36 13.01
CA TYR A 172 2.00 -7.38 13.30
C TYR A 172 2.24 -6.45 12.10
N ILE A 173 2.44 -7.01 10.90
CA ILE A 173 2.70 -6.23 9.67
C ILE A 173 1.48 -5.38 9.29
N VAL A 174 0.27 -5.94 9.38
CA VAL A 174 -0.98 -5.23 9.05
C VAL A 174 -1.24 -4.11 10.04
N ARG A 175 -1.07 -4.35 11.35
CA ARG A 175 -1.24 -3.32 12.38
C ARG A 175 -0.26 -2.17 12.17
N GLN A 176 1.01 -2.49 11.89
CA GLN A 176 2.03 -1.50 11.62
C GLN A 176 1.71 -0.66 10.38
N THR A 177 1.26 -1.31 9.30
CA THR A 177 0.91 -0.64 8.04
C THR A 177 -0.37 0.21 8.18
N THR A 178 -1.37 -0.30 8.90
CA THR A 178 -2.65 0.38 9.15
C THR A 178 -2.47 1.64 10.00
N ASN A 179 -1.54 1.62 10.96
CA ASN A 179 -1.22 2.79 11.78
C ASN A 179 -0.68 3.97 10.96
N ARG A 180 -0.13 3.73 9.76
CA ARG A 180 0.30 4.80 8.85
C ARG A 180 -0.82 5.28 7.93
N ASP A 181 -1.32 4.41 7.05
CA ASP A 181 -2.53 4.66 6.25
C ASP A 181 -3.07 3.32 5.72
N TRP A 182 -4.38 3.19 5.69
CA TRP A 182 -5.07 2.05 5.08
C TRP A 182 -4.74 1.88 3.59
N LEU A 183 -4.45 2.97 2.87
CA LEU A 183 -4.07 2.89 1.46
C LEU A 183 -2.77 2.11 1.23
N TYR A 184 -1.80 2.21 2.14
CA TYR A 184 -0.57 1.41 2.05
C TYR A 184 -0.84 -0.07 2.35
N THR A 185 -1.83 -0.35 3.19
CA THR A 185 -2.30 -1.72 3.45
C THR A 185 -2.88 -2.33 2.17
N LEU A 186 -3.67 -1.56 1.40
CA LEU A 186 -4.14 -2.01 0.09
C LEU A 186 -3.00 -2.23 -0.89
N LEU A 187 -2.05 -1.31 -0.96
CA LEU A 187 -0.88 -1.45 -1.84
C LEU A 187 -0.11 -2.75 -1.54
N MET A 188 0.03 -3.12 -0.26
CA MET A 188 0.63 -4.38 0.18
C MET A 188 -0.23 -5.62 -0.17
N LEU A 189 -1.56 -5.53 -0.06
CA LEU A 189 -2.46 -6.67 -0.24
C LEU A 189 -2.79 -6.96 -1.72
N VAL A 190 -2.78 -5.94 -2.59
CA VAL A 190 -3.14 -6.08 -4.00
C VAL A 190 -2.34 -7.17 -4.74
N PRO A 191 -1.00 -7.29 -4.61
CA PRO A 191 -0.24 -8.40 -5.20
C PRO A 191 -0.75 -9.78 -4.75
N ILE A 192 -1.07 -9.92 -3.46
CA ILE A 192 -1.56 -11.17 -2.87
C ILE A 192 -2.92 -11.53 -3.47
N LEU A 193 -3.83 -10.55 -3.58
CA LEU A 193 -5.13 -10.74 -4.20
C LEU A 193 -5.00 -11.21 -5.65
N VAL A 194 -4.13 -10.59 -6.44
CA VAL A 194 -3.90 -10.97 -7.84
C VAL A 194 -3.38 -12.40 -7.96
N VAL A 195 -2.44 -12.82 -7.10
CA VAL A 195 -1.97 -14.22 -7.06
C VAL A 195 -3.11 -15.18 -6.73
N PHE A 196 -3.93 -14.89 -5.71
CA PHE A 196 -5.08 -15.73 -5.35
C PHE A 196 -6.12 -15.84 -6.47
N ILE A 197 -6.42 -14.72 -7.13
CA ILE A 197 -7.32 -14.66 -8.27
C ILE A 197 -6.85 -15.62 -9.38
N TRP A 198 -5.55 -15.58 -9.72
CA TRP A 198 -4.99 -16.48 -10.72
C TRP A 198 -4.95 -17.95 -10.27
N LEU A 199 -4.55 -18.23 -9.03
CA LEU A 199 -4.54 -19.58 -8.46
C LEU A 199 -5.93 -20.24 -8.53
N THR A 200 -6.96 -19.52 -8.09
CA THR A 200 -8.35 -20.05 -8.09
C THR A 200 -8.97 -20.16 -9.48
N SER A 201 -8.49 -19.37 -10.44
CA SER A 201 -8.90 -19.50 -11.84
C SER A 201 -8.31 -20.75 -12.52
N SER A 202 -7.16 -21.23 -12.04
CA SER A 202 -6.46 -22.39 -12.59
C SER A 202 -6.93 -23.73 -12.00
N SER A 203 -7.68 -23.72 -10.90
CA SER A 203 -8.18 -24.93 -10.25
C SER A 203 -9.43 -25.49 -10.93
N THR A 204 -9.27 -26.05 -12.13
CA THR A 204 -10.33 -26.83 -12.79
C THR A 204 -10.41 -28.21 -12.11
N GLY A 205 -11.24 -28.36 -11.07
CA GLY A 205 -11.55 -29.67 -10.47
C GLY A 205 -11.20 -29.90 -8.98
N GLY A 206 -11.18 -28.86 -8.14
CA GLY A 206 -11.13 -29.01 -6.68
C GLY A 206 -9.76 -29.40 -6.09
N GLN A 207 -8.75 -29.66 -6.91
CA GLN A 207 -7.35 -29.71 -6.47
C GLN A 207 -6.74 -28.32 -6.64
N LEU A 208 -6.23 -27.72 -5.56
CA LEU A 208 -5.57 -26.40 -5.60
C LEU A 208 -4.23 -26.42 -6.38
N LEU A 209 -3.76 -27.59 -6.83
CA LEU A 209 -2.47 -27.76 -7.49
C LEU A 209 -2.52 -28.78 -8.66
N PRO A 210 -2.86 -28.33 -9.88
CA PRO A 210 -2.18 -28.78 -11.10
C PRO A 210 -1.63 -27.56 -11.85
N ILE A 211 -0.55 -26.99 -11.32
CA ILE A 211 0.06 -25.69 -11.69
C ILE A 211 0.61 -25.63 -13.13
N SER A 212 0.83 -26.75 -13.82
CA SER A 212 1.73 -26.75 -14.99
C SER A 212 1.07 -26.38 -16.34
N ALA A 213 -0.03 -27.02 -16.73
CA ALA A 213 -0.53 -26.91 -18.11
C ALA A 213 -1.32 -25.61 -18.37
N GLN A 214 -2.27 -25.27 -17.50
CA GLN A 214 -3.17 -24.13 -17.70
C GLN A 214 -2.52 -22.78 -17.33
N LEU A 215 -1.49 -22.80 -16.48
CA LEU A 215 -0.66 -21.63 -16.19
C LEU A 215 0.24 -21.29 -17.39
N GLN A 216 0.70 -22.31 -18.13
CA GLN A 216 1.55 -22.13 -19.31
C GLN A 216 0.80 -21.39 -20.43
N GLU A 217 -0.46 -21.78 -20.70
CA GLU A 217 -1.30 -21.11 -21.70
C GLU A 217 -1.61 -19.64 -21.35
N ASN A 218 -1.71 -19.32 -20.07
CA ASN A 218 -2.04 -17.98 -19.58
C ASN A 218 -0.84 -17.16 -19.07
N THR A 219 0.40 -17.65 -19.29
CA THR A 219 1.63 -17.03 -18.75
C THR A 219 1.74 -15.55 -19.11
N LEU A 220 1.40 -15.19 -20.35
CA LEU A 220 1.49 -13.80 -20.82
C LEU A 220 0.47 -12.88 -20.14
N LEU A 221 -0.76 -13.37 -19.91
CA LEU A 221 -1.81 -12.62 -19.21
C LEU A 221 -1.48 -12.45 -17.72
N LEU A 222 -0.94 -13.51 -17.10
CA LEU A 222 -0.44 -13.47 -15.73
C LEU A 222 0.70 -12.44 -15.60
N ALA A 223 1.70 -12.49 -16.47
CA ALA A 223 2.77 -11.49 -16.50
C ALA A 223 2.22 -10.07 -16.74
N GLY A 224 1.29 -9.92 -17.68
CA GLY A 224 0.62 -8.65 -17.97
C GLY A 224 -0.09 -8.05 -16.75
N SER A 225 -0.71 -8.89 -15.91
CA SER A 225 -1.34 -8.42 -14.68
C SER A 225 -0.32 -7.81 -13.68
N PHE A 226 0.88 -8.37 -13.57
CA PHE A 226 1.95 -7.79 -12.76
C PHE A 226 2.52 -6.50 -13.36
N ILE A 227 2.58 -6.37 -14.68
CA ILE A 227 2.95 -5.10 -15.33
C ILE A 227 1.90 -4.02 -15.06
N ILE A 228 0.62 -4.36 -15.13
CA ILE A 228 -0.47 -3.44 -14.77
C ILE A 228 -0.34 -3.00 -13.30
N LEU A 229 -0.02 -3.91 -12.39
CA LEU A 229 0.26 -3.58 -10.98
C LEU A 229 1.49 -2.68 -10.80
N ALA A 230 2.54 -2.88 -11.60
CA ALA A 230 3.73 -2.03 -11.57
C ALA A 230 3.38 -0.59 -11.93
N LEU A 231 2.63 -0.40 -13.02
CA LEU A 231 2.14 0.92 -13.46
C LEU A 231 1.21 1.55 -12.42
N ALA A 232 0.31 0.77 -11.82
CA ALA A 232 -0.57 1.23 -10.76
C ALA A 232 0.21 1.68 -9.52
N THR A 233 1.28 0.98 -9.17
CA THR A 233 2.15 1.31 -8.03
C THR A 233 2.91 2.60 -8.29
N ILE A 234 3.43 2.80 -9.51
CA ILE A 234 4.05 4.08 -9.91
C ILE A 234 3.03 5.21 -9.82
N ALA A 235 1.84 5.03 -10.38
CA ALA A 235 0.77 6.02 -10.32
C ALA A 235 0.34 6.32 -8.87
N PHE A 236 0.24 5.31 -8.02
CA PHE A 236 -0.09 5.44 -6.60
C PHE A 236 0.95 6.28 -5.85
N ILE A 237 2.24 6.08 -6.12
CA ILE A 237 3.30 6.83 -5.43
C ILE A 237 3.40 8.26 -5.95
N ARG A 238 3.19 8.46 -7.25
CA ARG A 238 3.29 9.78 -7.91
C ARG A 238 2.05 10.65 -7.71
N ALA A 239 0.89 10.06 -7.43
CA ALA A 239 -0.36 10.78 -7.23
C ALA A 239 -0.30 11.66 -5.96
N LYS A 240 -0.55 12.96 -6.13
CA LYS A 240 -0.58 13.94 -5.03
C LYS A 240 -1.83 13.74 -4.15
N GLN A 241 -2.97 13.55 -4.79
CA GLN A 241 -4.26 13.43 -4.11
C GLN A 241 -4.57 11.99 -3.72
N ARG A 242 -5.12 11.85 -2.52
CA ARG A 242 -5.50 10.56 -1.93
C ARG A 242 -6.52 9.77 -2.75
N TRP A 243 -7.47 10.46 -3.39
CA TRP A 243 -8.49 9.81 -4.21
C TRP A 243 -7.88 9.18 -5.49
N HIS A 244 -6.93 9.87 -6.12
CA HIS A 244 -6.21 9.37 -7.30
C HIS A 244 -5.43 8.08 -6.99
N LYS A 245 -4.85 7.96 -5.78
CA LYS A 245 -4.18 6.74 -5.30
C LYS A 245 -5.14 5.55 -5.24
N ALA A 246 -6.32 5.74 -4.65
CA ALA A 246 -7.34 4.70 -4.55
C ALA A 246 -7.87 4.30 -5.94
N VAL A 247 -8.14 5.29 -6.80
CA VAL A 247 -8.61 5.07 -8.17
C VAL A 247 -7.58 4.28 -8.99
N ALA A 248 -6.28 4.57 -8.87
CA ALA A 248 -5.24 3.83 -9.57
C ALA A 248 -5.23 2.33 -9.20
N LEU A 249 -5.36 1.99 -7.92
CA LEU A 249 -5.45 0.60 -7.45
C LEU A 249 -6.77 -0.06 -7.89
N LEU A 250 -7.88 0.67 -7.86
CA LEU A 250 -9.18 0.15 -8.26
C LEU A 250 -9.25 -0.14 -9.77
N ILE A 251 -8.75 0.76 -10.61
CA ILE A 251 -8.71 0.59 -12.07
C ILE A 251 -7.83 -0.60 -12.43
N SER A 252 -6.65 -0.71 -11.85
CA SER A 252 -5.73 -1.82 -12.14
C SER A 252 -6.30 -3.16 -11.71
N ALA A 253 -6.85 -3.27 -10.49
CA ALA A 253 -7.52 -4.49 -10.05
C ALA A 253 -8.72 -4.84 -10.97
N SER A 254 -9.56 -3.86 -11.32
CA SER A 254 -10.70 -4.08 -12.21
C SER A 254 -10.27 -4.54 -13.61
N LEU A 255 -9.19 -3.99 -14.15
CA LEU A 255 -8.65 -4.37 -15.45
C LEU A 255 -8.13 -5.82 -15.44
N ILE A 256 -7.42 -6.22 -14.38
CA ILE A 256 -6.94 -7.60 -14.20
C ILE A 256 -8.11 -8.56 -14.10
N LEU A 257 -9.12 -8.20 -13.30
CA LEU A 257 -10.34 -9.00 -13.14
C LEU A 257 -11.13 -9.15 -14.44
N PHE A 258 -11.28 -8.07 -15.20
CA PHE A 258 -11.94 -8.07 -16.50
C PHE A 258 -11.19 -8.94 -17.51
N SER A 259 -9.85 -8.82 -17.54
CA SER A 259 -9.00 -9.66 -18.38
C SER A 259 -9.18 -11.14 -18.06
N LEU A 260 -9.27 -11.50 -16.78
CA LEU A 260 -9.48 -12.89 -16.36
C LEU A 260 -10.89 -13.40 -16.72
N ALA A 261 -11.91 -12.58 -16.52
CA ALA A 261 -13.30 -12.94 -16.84
C ALA A 261 -13.51 -13.18 -18.34
N LEU A 262 -12.81 -12.42 -19.20
CA LEU A 262 -12.83 -12.62 -20.65
C LEU A 262 -12.22 -13.95 -21.06
N THR A 263 -11.09 -14.34 -20.44
CA THR A 263 -10.39 -15.60 -20.75
C THR A 263 -11.16 -16.82 -20.23
N ASN A 264 -11.80 -16.72 -19.07
CA ASN A 264 -12.49 -17.82 -18.40
C ASN A 264 -14.01 -17.86 -18.64
N ARG A 265 -14.52 -17.30 -19.75
CA ARG A 265 -15.96 -17.15 -20.07
C ARG A 265 -16.84 -18.41 -19.88
N ALA A 266 -16.26 -19.60 -19.81
CA ALA A 266 -16.98 -20.86 -19.68
C ALA A 266 -16.89 -21.54 -18.28
N ASN A 267 -16.05 -21.07 -17.35
CA ASN A 267 -15.74 -21.86 -16.14
C ASN A 267 -15.30 -21.04 -14.91
N ILE A 268 -15.94 -19.90 -14.64
CA ILE A 268 -15.70 -19.19 -13.36
C ILE A 268 -16.40 -19.99 -12.25
N GLY A 269 -15.66 -20.87 -11.59
CA GLY A 269 -16.15 -21.59 -10.42
C GLY A 269 -16.63 -20.62 -9.33
N LEU A 270 -17.61 -21.04 -8.53
CA LEU A 270 -18.17 -20.25 -7.41
C LEU A 270 -17.08 -19.69 -6.46
N GLY A 271 -15.97 -20.42 -6.28
CA GLY A 271 -14.81 -19.97 -5.50
C GLY A 271 -14.08 -18.77 -6.09
N ALA A 272 -13.79 -18.80 -7.40
CA ALA A 272 -13.14 -17.67 -8.07
C ALA A 272 -14.04 -16.42 -8.07
N GLY A 273 -15.36 -16.60 -8.29
CA GLY A 273 -16.35 -15.52 -8.26
C GLY A 273 -16.51 -14.87 -6.88
N THR A 274 -16.49 -15.65 -5.79
CA THR A 274 -16.57 -15.11 -4.43
C THR A 274 -15.32 -14.34 -4.03
N ILE A 275 -14.12 -14.82 -4.39
CA ILE A 275 -12.87 -14.10 -4.17
C ILE A 275 -12.83 -12.79 -4.98
N LEU A 276 -13.37 -12.82 -6.20
CA LEU A 276 -13.57 -11.64 -7.05
C LEU A 276 -14.42 -10.58 -6.34
N ILE A 277 -15.59 -10.98 -5.82
CA ILE A 277 -16.52 -10.09 -5.11
C ILE A 277 -15.90 -9.56 -3.82
N LEU A 278 -15.23 -10.40 -3.05
CA LEU A 278 -14.52 -9.98 -1.82
C LEU A 278 -13.39 -8.99 -2.12
N SER A 279 -12.61 -9.23 -3.18
CA SER A 279 -11.53 -8.34 -3.58
C SER A 279 -12.05 -6.96 -3.97
N LEU A 280 -13.15 -6.92 -4.74
CA LEU A 280 -13.84 -5.67 -5.08
C LEU A 280 -14.41 -4.97 -3.84
N LEU A 281 -15.02 -5.70 -2.90
CA LEU A 281 -15.51 -5.14 -1.64
C LEU A 281 -14.38 -4.50 -0.82
N ILE A 282 -13.26 -5.20 -0.65
CA ILE A 282 -12.08 -4.71 0.07
C ILE A 282 -11.52 -3.43 -0.58
N LEU A 283 -11.56 -3.36 -1.91
CA LEU A 283 -11.10 -2.20 -2.69
C LEU A 283 -12.11 -1.03 -2.72
N VAL A 284 -13.39 -1.27 -2.45
CA VAL A 284 -14.47 -0.25 -2.45
C VAL A 284 -14.65 0.41 -1.08
N ILE A 285 -14.36 -0.30 0.02
CA ILE A 285 -14.37 0.26 1.40
C ILE A 285 -13.65 1.63 1.50
N PRO A 286 -12.46 1.84 0.92
CA PRO A 286 -11.73 3.11 0.99
C PRO A 286 -12.41 4.24 0.21
N ALA A 287 -13.07 3.94 -0.91
CA ALA A 287 -13.84 4.92 -1.68
C ALA A 287 -15.12 5.32 -0.91
N TRP A 288 -15.77 4.34 -0.27
CA TRP A 288 -16.97 4.57 0.53
C TRP A 288 -16.70 5.37 1.81
N MET A 289 -15.59 5.10 2.51
CA MET A 289 -15.22 5.86 3.72
C MET A 289 -14.88 7.33 3.43
N GLN A 290 -14.51 7.66 2.19
CA GLN A 290 -14.22 9.04 1.76
C GLN A 290 -15.47 9.82 1.30
N LEU A 291 -16.56 9.13 0.97
CA LEU A 291 -17.84 9.72 0.61
C LEU A 291 -18.70 10.13 1.82
N LYS A 292 -18.31 9.75 3.04
CA LYS A 292 -18.99 10.25 4.25
C LYS A 292 -18.68 11.74 4.42
N PRO A 293 -19.69 12.63 4.39
CA PRO A 293 -19.48 14.03 4.72
C PRO A 293 -18.90 14.12 6.13
N GLN A 294 -17.84 14.92 6.31
CA GLN A 294 -17.42 15.27 7.67
C GLN A 294 -18.58 16.00 8.35
N PRO A 295 -18.97 15.62 9.59
CA PRO A 295 -19.94 16.40 10.34
C PRO A 295 -19.35 17.80 10.55
N ARG A 296 -20.10 18.83 10.11
CA ARG A 296 -19.81 20.24 10.34
C ARG A 296 -19.77 20.55 11.84
#